data_AF-A0AAW0LP48-F1
#
_entry.id   AF-A0AAW0LP48-F1
#
_cell.length_a   1.000
_cell.length_b   1.000
_cell.length_c   1.000
_cell.angle_alpha   90.00
_cell.angle_beta   90.00
_cell.angle_gamma   90.00
#
_symmetry.space_group_name_H-M   'P 1'
#
loop_
_entity.id
_entity.type
_entity.pdbx_description
1 polymer ?
#
loop_
_entity_poly.entity_id
_entity_poly.type
_entity_poly.pdbx_seq_one_letter_code
_entity_poly.pdbx_strand_id
1 'polypeptide(L)' 'MEVNYPYYHPIQMAYRVAQQLICFKYSSQDEDSIRQALQDLKEQYIDGRI' A
#
# COMPACT_ATOMS: atom_id res chain seq x y z
N MET A 1 25.84 -9.41 -5.08
CA MET A 1 25.39 -9.02 -3.74
C MET A 1 24.13 -9.82 -3.45
N GLU A 2 24.23 -10.89 -2.66
CA GLU A 2 23.05 -11.58 -2.15
C GLU A 2 22.45 -10.71 -1.05
N VAL A 3 21.71 -9.69 -1.47
CA VAL A 3 20.98 -8.81 -0.56
C VAL A 3 19.79 -9.61 -0.04
N ASN A 4 19.90 -10.07 1.20
CA ASN A 4 18.86 -10.49 2.16
C ASN A 4 17.39 -10.28 1.73
N TYR A 5 16.97 -10.95 0.65
CA TYR A 5 15.68 -10.78 -0.02
C TYR A 5 14.46 -11.01 0.90
N PRO A 6 14.48 -11.95 1.87
CA PRO A 6 13.31 -12.18 2.71
C PRO A 6 13.07 -11.09 3.75
N TYR A 7 14.10 -10.34 4.16
CA TYR A 7 13.97 -9.29 5.19
C TYR A 7 13.55 -7.93 4.62
N TYR A 8 13.72 -7.71 3.32
CA TYR A 8 13.36 -6.44 2.67
C TYR A 8 11.87 -6.40 2.28
N HIS A 9 11.22 -7.56 2.19
CA HIS A 9 9.86 -7.68 1.73
C HIS A 9 8.85 -6.92 2.62
N PRO A 10 8.88 -7.02 3.96
CA PRO A 10 7.94 -6.29 4.81
C PRO A 10 8.13 -4.76 4.74
N ILE A 11 9.38 -4.31 4.61
CA ILE A 11 9.73 -2.89 4.50
C ILE A 11 9.25 -2.32 3.17
N GLN A 12 9.40 -3.07 2.06
CA GLN A 12 8.89 -2.67 0.75
C GLN A 12 7.37 -2.60 0.73
N MET A 13 6.68 -3.57 1.32
CA MET A 13 5.21 -3.55 1.43
C MET A 13 4.76 -2.32 2.23
N ALA A 14 5.35 -2.08 3.40
CA ALA A 14 5.04 -0.91 4.23
C ALA A 14 5.29 0.41 3.50
N TYR A 15 6.37 0.51 2.71
CA TYR A 15 6.68 1.68 1.92
C TYR A 15 5.65 1.93 0.81
N ARG A 16 5.23 0.88 0.09
CA ARG A 16 4.20 0.97 -0.95
C ARG A 16 2.86 1.41 -0.39
N VAL A 17 2.43 0.81 0.72
CA VAL A 17 1.22 1.20 1.44
C VAL A 17 1.29 2.66 1.86
N ALA A 18 2.39 3.11 2.46
CA ALA A 18 2.56 4.49 2.86
C ALA A 18 2.48 5.48 1.68
N GLN A 19 3.10 5.14 0.54
CA GLN A 19 3.00 5.96 -0.68
C GLN A 19 1.55 6.10 -1.16
N GLN A 20 0.79 5.00 -1.23
CA GLN A 20 -0.60 5.04 -1.67
C GLN A 20 -1.49 5.84 -0.71
N LEU A 21 -1.28 5.68 0.60
CA LEU A 21 -2.00 6.47 1.60
C LEU A 21 -1.72 7.98 1.49
N ILE A 22 -0.47 8.35 1.20
CA ILE A 22 -0.12 9.76 0.92
C ILE A 22 -0.85 10.23 -0.33
N CYS A 23 -0.86 9.44 -1.41
CA CYS A 23 -1.60 9.79 -2.62
C CYS A 23 -3.10 9.97 -2.34
N PHE A 24 -3.73 9.11 -1.54
CA PHE A 24 -5.15 9.28 -1.17
C PHE A 24 -5.40 10.54 -0.36
N LYS A 25 -4.49 10.91 0.55
CA LYS A 25 -4.62 12.14 1.35
C LYS A 25 -4.62 13.41 0.50
N TYR A 26 -3.84 13.42 -0.59
CA TYR A 26 -3.73 14.57 -1.49
C TYR A 26 -4.57 14.45 -2.76
N SER A 27 -5.25 13.31 -2.93
CA SER A 27 -6.21 13.06 -4.00
C SER A 27 -7.44 13.94 -3.81
N SER A 28 -7.95 14.53 -4.90
CA SER A 28 -9.22 15.25 -4.89
C SER A 28 -10.43 14.33 -5.10
N GLN A 29 -10.28 13.03 -4.83
CA GLN A 29 -11.37 12.06 -4.86
C GLN A 29 -12.37 12.31 -3.73
N ASP A 30 -13.61 11.93 -3.97
CA ASP A 30 -14.65 11.94 -2.95
C ASP A 30 -14.38 10.87 -1.87
N GLU A 31 -15.03 11.04 -0.72
CA GLU A 31 -14.82 10.18 0.45
C GLU A 31 -15.18 8.71 0.16
N ASP A 32 -16.21 8.44 -0.65
CA ASP A 32 -16.64 7.08 -0.96
C ASP A 32 -15.62 6.38 -1.87
N SER A 33 -15.08 7.09 -2.87
CA SER A 33 -13.97 6.61 -3.70
C SER A 33 -12.71 6.33 -2.88
N ILE A 34 -12.36 7.19 -1.92
CA ILE A 34 -11.22 6.97 -1.01
C ILE A 34 -11.47 5.74 -0.13
N ARG A 35 -12.69 5.57 0.39
CA ARG A 35 -13.06 4.43 1.24
C ARG A 35 -12.94 3.11 0.47
N GLN A 36 -13.40 3.07 -0.78
CA GLN A 36 -13.23 1.89 -1.65
C GLN A 36 -11.75 1.62 -1.92
N ALA A 37 -10.98 2.64 -2.28
CA ALA A 37 -9.55 2.49 -2.56
C ALA A 37 -8.75 2.01 -1.34
N LEU A 38 -9.12 2.42 -0.13
CA LEU A 38 -8.54 1.93 1.13
C LEU A 38 -8.91 0.47 1.40
N GLN A 39 -10.15 0.07 1.12
CA GLN A 39 -10.57 -1.32 1.25
C GLN A 39 -9.81 -2.23 0.28
N ASP A 40 -9.67 -1.80 -0.98
CA ASP A 40 -8.90 -2.53 -2.00
C ASP A 40 -7.42 -2.62 -1.61
N LEU A 41 -6.85 -1.56 -1.03
CA LEU A 41 -5.47 -1.55 -0.53
C LEU A 41 -5.28 -2.56 0.62
N LYS A 42 -6.24 -2.63 1.55
CA LYS A 42 -6.22 -3.58 2.66
C LYS A 42 -6.25 -5.02 2.15
N GLU A 43 -7.11 -5.31 1.18
CA GLU A 43 -7.23 -6.65 0.58
C GLU A 43 -5.94 -7.05 -0.16
N GLN A 44 -5.35 -6.12 -0.91
CA GLN A 44 -4.07 -6.36 -1.61
C GLN A 44 -2.88 -6.61 -0.65
N TYR A 45 -2.87 -5.95 0.50
CA TYR A 45 -1.87 -6.18 1.55
C TYR A 45 -2.03 -7.57 2.20
N ILE A 46 -3.27 -7.97 2.49
CA ILE A 46 -3.58 -9.30 3.06
C ILE A 46 -3.21 -10.42 2.07
N ASP A 47 -3.49 -10.22 0.79
CA ASP A 47 -3.14 -11.15 -0.30
C ASP A 47 -1.63 -11.21 -0.58
N GLY A 48 -0.82 -10.34 0.03
CA GLY A 48 0.63 -10.27 -0.20
C GLY A 48 1.00 -9.78 -1.60
N ARG A 49 0.07 -9.12 -2.32
CA ARG A 49 0.30 -8.57 -3.66
C ARG A 49 1.00 -7.22 -3.62
N ILE A 50 0.86 -6.48 -2.52
CA ILE A 50 1.51 -5.18 -2.28
C ILE A 50 2.48 -5.26 -1.14
#